data_AF-A4TYU2-F1
#
_entry.id   AF-A4TYU2-F1
#
_cell.length_a   1.000
_cell.length_b   1.000
_cell.length_c   1.000
_cell.angle_alpha   90.00
_cell.angle_beta   90.00
_cell.angle_gamma   90.00
#
_symmetry.space_group_name_H-M   'P 1'
#
loop_
_entity.id
_entity.type
_entity.pdbx_description
1 polymer ?
#
loop_
_entity_poly.entity_id
_entity_poly.type
_entity_poly.pdbx_seq_one_letter_code
_entity_poly.pdbx_strand_id
1 'polypeptide(L)'
;MGMRAVMLALLLVLMQWQGAWAAEAGPQFPKAQGQCVEDAGTMRRHHFDFLKHQRDDTMREGIRGAKHSLKECVSCHAVHKDGKAVPVNAPGQFCASCHDYAAVSMDCFTCHATTPGEGKP
;
A
#
# COMPACT_ATOMS: atom_id res chain seq x y z
N MET A 1 -35.96 44.21 -9.65
CA MET A 1 -34.85 43.39 -9.13
C MET A 1 -33.55 43.94 -9.70
N GLY A 2 -32.68 44.51 -8.87
CA GLY A 2 -31.46 45.18 -9.34
C GLY A 2 -30.38 44.19 -9.79
N MET A 3 -29.59 44.57 -10.79
CA MET A 3 -28.47 43.78 -11.35
C MET A 3 -27.49 43.27 -10.26
N ARG A 4 -27.38 43.99 -9.14
CA ARG A 4 -26.63 43.59 -7.94
C ARG A 4 -27.20 42.35 -7.22
N ALA A 5 -28.53 42.24 -7.13
CA ALA A 5 -29.19 41.08 -6.52
C ALA A 5 -29.04 39.82 -7.38
N VAL A 6 -29.03 39.99 -8.70
CA VAL A 6 -28.78 38.89 -9.66
C VAL A 6 -27.33 38.42 -9.59
N MET A 7 -26.35 39.33 -9.50
CA MET A 7 -24.93 38.98 -9.35
C MET A 7 -24.63 38.31 -8.00
N LEU A 8 -25.23 38.78 -6.89
CA LEU A 8 -25.06 38.16 -5.58
C LEU A 8 -25.67 36.75 -5.52
N ALA A 9 -26.84 36.54 -6.14
CA ALA A 9 -27.45 35.22 -6.25
C ALA A 9 -26.59 34.25 -7.08
N LEU A 10 -26.01 34.72 -8.19
CA LEU A 10 -25.10 33.91 -9.03
C LEU A 10 -23.82 33.52 -8.30
N LEU A 11 -23.21 34.44 -7.55
CA LEU A 11 -22.00 34.16 -6.76
C LEU A 11 -22.27 33.17 -5.61
N LEU A 12 -23.42 33.27 -4.95
CA LEU A 12 -23.81 32.34 -3.89
C LEU A 12 -24.05 30.92 -4.45
N VAL A 13 -24.67 30.79 -5.63
CA VAL A 13 -24.86 29.49 -6.31
C VAL A 13 -23.53 28.86 -6.72
N LEU A 14 -22.56 29.66 -7.20
CA LEU A 14 -21.22 29.18 -7.57
C LEU A 14 -20.41 28.68 -6.36
N MET A 15 -20.62 29.23 -5.16
CA MET A 15 -19.96 28.78 -3.93
C MET A 15 -20.52 27.46 -3.37
N GLN A 16 -21.74 27.06 -3.76
CA GLN A 16 -22.33 25.78 -3.31
C GLN A 16 -21.79 24.56 -4.08
N TRP A 17 -20.96 24.75 -5.11
CA TRP A 17 -20.37 23.67 -5.90
C TRP A 17 -18.94 23.29 -5.48
N GLN A 18 -18.39 23.88 -4.41
CA GLN A 18 -17.00 23.63 -3.98
C GLN A 18 -16.81 22.34 -3.16
N GLY A 19 -17.87 21.56 -2.90
CA GLY A 19 -17.90 20.55 -1.85
C GLY A 19 -17.62 19.09 -2.22
N ALA A 20 -16.97 18.77 -3.35
CA ALA A 20 -16.87 17.36 -3.78
C ALA A 20 -15.53 16.88 -4.41
N TRP A 21 -14.40 17.53 -4.15
CA TRP A 21 -13.08 17.06 -4.62
C TRP A 21 -12.04 16.89 -3.51
N ALA A 22 -12.44 16.25 -2.41
CA ALA A 22 -11.49 15.84 -1.36
C ALA A 22 -11.54 14.33 -1.09
N ALA A 23 -11.95 13.52 -2.06
CA ALA A 23 -11.73 12.08 -2.03
C ALA A 23 -10.37 11.78 -2.69
N GLU A 24 -9.38 11.53 -1.84
CA GLU A 24 -8.24 10.63 -2.08
C GLU A 24 -7.22 11.03 -3.15
N ALA A 25 -6.43 12.07 -2.88
CA ALA A 25 -5.17 12.33 -3.60
C ALA A 25 -4.02 11.35 -3.23
N GLY A 26 -4.35 10.19 -2.63
CA GLY A 26 -3.39 9.18 -2.21
C GLY A 26 -3.16 8.11 -3.28
N PRO A 27 -2.03 7.39 -3.24
CA PRO A 27 -1.78 6.26 -4.12
C PRO A 27 -2.87 5.19 -3.95
N GLN A 28 -3.35 4.67 -5.08
CA GLN A 28 -4.29 3.56 -5.10
C GLN A 28 -3.54 2.25 -4.94
N PHE A 29 -3.98 1.44 -3.98
CA PHE A 29 -3.35 0.17 -3.63
C PHE A 29 -4.30 -1.00 -3.89
N PRO A 30 -3.81 -2.10 -4.50
CA PRO A 30 -4.57 -3.35 -4.49
C PRO A 30 -4.82 -3.80 -3.04
N LYS A 31 -6.03 -4.31 -2.79
CA LYS A 31 -6.40 -4.82 -1.47
C LYS A 31 -5.66 -6.14 -1.20
N ALA A 32 -5.09 -6.24 -0.01
CA ALA A 32 -4.55 -7.50 0.50
C ALA A 32 -5.69 -8.48 0.85
N GLN A 33 -5.33 -9.75 0.95
CA GLN A 33 -6.23 -10.84 1.33
C GLN A 33 -6.02 -11.23 2.81
N GLY A 34 -7.08 -11.70 3.45
CA GLY A 34 -7.03 -12.19 4.83
C GLY A 34 -7.06 -11.10 5.89
N GLN A 35 -6.61 -11.45 7.11
CA GLN A 35 -6.58 -10.55 8.25
C GLN A 35 -5.33 -9.67 8.23
N CYS A 36 -5.51 -8.36 8.39
CA CYS A 36 -4.38 -7.43 8.48
C CYS A 36 -3.53 -7.72 9.72
N VAL A 37 -2.21 -7.71 9.55
CA VAL A 37 -1.25 -7.91 10.66
C VAL A 37 -1.24 -6.73 11.63
N GLU A 38 -1.49 -5.52 11.13
CA GLU A 38 -1.60 -4.27 11.89
C GLU A 38 -2.55 -3.30 11.18
N ASP A 39 -2.90 -2.19 11.83
CA ASP A 39 -3.59 -1.08 11.18
C ASP A 39 -2.68 -0.33 10.19
N ALA A 40 -3.30 0.35 9.23
CA ALA A 40 -2.56 1.04 8.16
C ALA A 40 -1.69 2.21 8.67
N GLY A 41 -2.02 2.83 9.80
CA GLY A 41 -1.19 3.88 10.40
C GLY A 41 0.09 3.30 10.99
N THR A 42 -0.02 2.18 11.70
CA THR A 42 1.12 1.43 12.24
C THR A 42 2.03 0.91 11.15
N MET A 43 1.48 0.30 10.10
CA MET A 43 2.28 -0.17 8.97
C MET A 43 3.06 0.95 8.29
N ARG A 44 2.46 2.13 8.05
CA ARG A 44 3.18 3.25 7.41
C ARG A 44 4.39 3.73 8.23
N ARG A 45 4.31 3.65 9.56
CA ARG A 45 5.38 4.14 10.46
C ARG A 45 6.45 3.10 10.74
N HIS A 46 6.06 1.84 10.91
CA HIS A 46 6.92 0.80 11.48
C HIS A 46 7.21 -0.37 10.53
N HIS A 47 6.66 -0.35 9.31
CA HIS A 47 6.85 -1.38 8.28
C HIS A 47 8.31 -1.85 8.14
N PHE A 48 9.25 -0.90 7.99
CA PHE A 48 10.65 -1.26 7.73
C PHE A 48 11.30 -1.84 9.00
N ASP A 49 11.00 -1.28 10.17
CA ASP A 49 11.55 -1.79 11.42
C ASP A 49 11.11 -3.23 11.69
N PHE A 50 9.84 -3.55 11.43
CA PHE A 50 9.32 -4.91 11.53
C PHE A 50 10.05 -5.87 10.59
N LEU A 51 10.26 -5.49 9.32
CA LEU A 51 10.97 -6.33 8.35
C LEU A 51 12.45 -6.52 8.72
N LYS A 52 13.13 -5.47 9.20
CA LYS A 52 14.53 -5.54 9.65
C LYS A 52 14.68 -6.46 10.85
N HIS A 53 13.85 -6.26 11.86
CA HIS A 53 13.90 -7.05 13.08
C HIS A 53 13.60 -8.51 12.77
N GLN A 54 12.53 -8.79 12.02
CA GLN A 54 12.18 -10.13 11.59
C GLN A 54 13.29 -10.80 10.77
N ARG A 55 13.97 -10.05 9.90
CA ARG A 55 15.12 -10.57 9.14
C ARG A 55 16.23 -10.99 10.08
N ASP A 56 16.59 -10.15 11.04
CA ASP A 56 17.67 -10.46 11.99
C ASP A 56 17.29 -11.64 12.89
N ASP A 57 16.06 -11.69 13.42
CA ASP A 57 15.53 -12.81 14.20
C ASP A 57 15.60 -14.13 13.41
N THR A 58 15.20 -14.11 12.14
CA THR A 58 15.22 -15.32 11.31
C THR A 58 16.62 -15.73 10.87
N MET A 59 17.47 -14.78 10.49
CA MET A 59 18.78 -15.09 9.89
C MET A 59 19.89 -15.26 10.92
N ARG A 60 19.84 -14.54 12.05
CA ARG A 60 20.89 -14.54 13.07
C ARG A 60 20.51 -15.45 14.24
N GLU A 61 19.26 -15.39 14.67
CA GLU A 61 18.78 -16.13 15.85
C GLU A 61 18.01 -17.42 15.49
N GLY A 62 17.71 -17.63 14.21
CA GLY A 62 17.00 -18.82 13.73
C GLY A 62 15.50 -18.87 14.08
N ILE A 63 14.93 -17.76 14.53
CA ILE A 63 13.52 -17.66 14.94
C ILE A 63 12.62 -17.57 13.70
N ARG A 64 11.65 -18.49 13.58
CA ARG A 64 10.73 -18.58 12.44
C ARG A 64 9.28 -18.41 12.88
N GLY A 65 8.42 -17.98 11.95
CA GLY A 65 6.97 -17.90 12.16
C GLY A 65 6.50 -16.68 12.95
N ALA A 66 7.32 -15.64 13.08
CA ALA A 66 6.90 -14.42 13.74
C ALA A 66 6.01 -13.54 12.85
N LYS A 67 5.25 -12.66 13.51
CA LYS A 67 4.10 -11.93 12.98
C LYS A 67 4.36 -11.17 11.68
N HIS A 68 5.56 -10.64 11.50
CA HIS A 68 5.91 -9.73 10.39
C HIS A 68 6.80 -10.39 9.32
N SER A 69 6.56 -11.68 9.07
CA SER A 69 7.26 -12.46 8.04
C SER A 69 7.10 -11.86 6.65
N LEU A 70 8.23 -11.57 5.97
CA LEU A 70 8.23 -11.10 4.58
C LEU A 70 7.50 -12.07 3.63
N LYS A 71 7.64 -13.38 3.86
CA LYS A 71 6.94 -14.42 3.08
C LYS A 71 5.43 -14.29 3.21
N GLU A 72 4.94 -14.07 4.42
CA GLU A 72 3.50 -13.93 4.67
C GLU A 72 2.96 -12.59 4.14
N CYS A 73 3.76 -11.52 4.19
CA CYS A 73 3.42 -10.27 3.52
C CYS A 73 3.21 -10.48 2.00
N VAL A 74 4.13 -11.18 1.32
CA VAL A 74 3.99 -11.51 -0.11
C VAL A 74 2.74 -12.36 -0.36
N SER A 75 2.45 -13.33 0.51
CA SER A 75 1.27 -14.19 0.42
C SER A 75 -0.04 -13.40 0.40
N CYS A 76 -0.22 -12.47 1.34
CA CYS A 76 -1.44 -11.66 1.45
C CYS A 76 -1.54 -10.55 0.41
N HIS A 77 -0.41 -9.96 0.00
CA HIS A 77 -0.39 -8.81 -0.91
C HIS A 77 -0.27 -9.19 -2.40
N ALA A 78 0.00 -10.46 -2.73
CA ALA A 78 0.01 -10.92 -4.11
C ALA A 78 -1.41 -10.94 -4.70
N VAL A 79 -1.63 -10.09 -5.70
CA VAL A 79 -2.83 -10.17 -6.54
C VAL A 79 -2.68 -11.32 -7.51
N HIS A 80 -3.79 -12.01 -7.80
CA HIS A 80 -3.82 -13.07 -8.80
C HIS A 80 -4.55 -12.59 -10.06
N LYS A 81 -4.00 -12.91 -11.22
CA LYS A 81 -4.60 -12.68 -12.54
C LYS A 81 -4.55 -13.98 -13.33
N ASP A 82 -5.68 -14.41 -13.88
CA ASP A 82 -5.80 -15.64 -14.65
C ASP A 82 -5.24 -16.88 -13.92
N GLY A 83 -5.46 -16.93 -12.60
CA GLY A 83 -4.98 -18.02 -11.73
C GLY A 83 -3.49 -17.97 -11.39
N LYS A 84 -2.74 -16.94 -11.79
CA LYS A 84 -1.32 -16.77 -11.50
C LYS A 84 -1.07 -15.56 -10.61
N ALA A 85 -0.16 -15.70 -9.65
CA ALA A 85 0.27 -14.59 -8.81
C ALA A 85 1.05 -13.56 -9.64
N VAL A 86 0.73 -12.28 -9.45
CA VAL A 86 1.48 -11.16 -9.99
C VAL A 86 2.57 -10.78 -8.98
N PRO A 87 3.83 -10.56 -9.40
CA PRO A 87 4.91 -10.13 -8.51
C PRO A 87 4.53 -8.88 -7.72
N VAL A 88 4.65 -8.90 -6.39
CA VAL A 88 4.23 -7.76 -5.55
C VAL A 88 5.04 -6.46 -5.81
N ASN A 89 6.19 -6.58 -6.47
CA ASN A 89 7.04 -5.49 -6.91
C ASN A 89 6.79 -5.06 -8.37
N ALA A 90 5.82 -5.65 -9.08
CA ALA A 90 5.44 -5.21 -10.42
C ALA A 90 4.66 -3.88 -10.38
N PRO A 91 4.69 -3.08 -11.46
CA PRO A 91 3.96 -1.81 -11.52
C PRO A 91 2.47 -1.97 -11.15
N GLY A 92 1.98 -1.06 -10.31
CA GLY A 92 0.59 -1.07 -9.83
C GLY A 92 0.30 -2.09 -8.72
N GLN A 93 1.27 -2.92 -8.32
CA GLN A 93 1.14 -3.81 -7.16
C GLN A 93 1.49 -3.10 -5.86
N PHE A 94 1.00 -3.61 -4.73
CA PHE A 94 1.05 -2.92 -3.45
C PHE A 94 2.45 -2.41 -3.07
N CYS A 95 3.46 -3.29 -3.11
CA CYS A 95 4.81 -2.93 -2.70
C CYS A 95 5.39 -1.88 -3.64
N ALA A 96 5.26 -2.08 -4.96
CA ALA A 96 5.75 -1.12 -5.95
C ALA A 96 5.10 0.26 -5.81
N SER A 97 3.77 0.34 -5.74
CA SER A 97 3.05 1.61 -5.63
C SER A 97 3.37 2.37 -4.34
N CYS A 98 3.59 1.65 -3.22
CA CYS A 98 3.91 2.29 -1.94
C CYS A 98 5.33 2.83 -1.94
N HIS A 99 6.27 2.05 -2.48
CA HIS A 99 7.67 2.44 -2.58
C HIS A 99 7.89 3.56 -3.60
N ASP A 100 7.13 3.57 -4.70
CA ASP A 100 7.09 4.69 -5.64
C ASP A 100 6.57 5.97 -4.97
N TYR A 101 5.42 5.88 -4.29
CA TYR A 101 4.85 7.01 -3.55
C TYR A 101 5.79 7.56 -2.46
N ALA A 102 6.48 6.67 -1.74
CA ALA A 102 7.42 7.04 -0.70
C ALA A 102 8.80 7.45 -1.23
N ALA A 103 9.06 7.31 -2.54
CA ALA A 103 10.36 7.48 -3.17
C ALA A 103 11.49 6.63 -2.51
N VAL A 104 11.18 5.37 -2.19
CA VAL A 104 12.10 4.42 -1.52
C VAL A 104 12.39 3.24 -2.43
N SER A 105 13.68 2.96 -2.68
CA SER A 105 14.10 1.77 -3.41
C SER A 105 13.86 0.48 -2.63
N MET A 106 13.56 -0.61 -3.35
CA MET A 106 13.16 -1.88 -2.76
C MET A 106 14.17 -2.96 -3.13
N ASP A 107 15.19 -3.16 -2.29
CA ASP A 107 16.35 -4.03 -2.58
C ASP A 107 16.15 -5.49 -2.12
N CYS A 108 15.24 -5.75 -1.18
CA CYS A 108 14.93 -7.07 -0.63
C CYS A 108 14.68 -8.12 -1.71
N PHE A 109 13.99 -7.74 -2.79
CA PHE A 109 13.59 -8.64 -3.88
C PHE A 109 14.69 -8.92 -4.90
N THR A 110 15.91 -8.42 -4.67
CA THR A 110 17.09 -8.90 -5.39
C THR A 110 17.35 -10.38 -5.09
N CYS A 111 17.00 -10.82 -3.89
CA CYS A 111 17.16 -12.21 -3.44
C CYS A 111 15.83 -12.86 -3.02
N HIS A 112 14.86 -12.11 -2.52
CA HIS A 112 13.58 -12.66 -2.05
C HIS A 112 12.58 -12.87 -3.17
N ALA A 113 11.84 -13.98 -3.10
CA ALA A 113 10.73 -14.27 -4.00
C ALA A 113 9.65 -13.18 -3.93
N THR A 114 9.11 -12.83 -5.10
CA THR A 114 8.11 -11.77 -5.27
C THR A 114 6.69 -12.29 -5.43
N THR A 115 6.51 -13.61 -5.54
CA THR A 115 5.21 -14.26 -5.57
C THR A 115 5.14 -15.40 -4.54
N PRO A 116 3.93 -15.82 -4.12
CA PRO A 116 3.76 -16.95 -3.20
C PRO A 116 4.22 -18.26 -3.86
N GLY A 117 4.86 -19.14 -3.09
CA GLY A 117 5.21 -20.48 -3.55
C GLY A 117 6.49 -20.60 -4.39
N GLU A 118 7.13 -19.48 -4.78
CA GLU A 118 8.41 -19.49 -5.51
C GLU A 118 9.66 -19.70 -4.62
N GLY A 119 9.49 -19.98 -3.34
CA GLY A 119 10.61 -20.33 -2.45
C GLY A 119 11.10 -21.74 -2.73
N LYS A 120 12.32 -21.88 -3.29
CA LYS A 120 13.06 -23.14 -3.24
C LYS A 120 13.22 -23.56 -1.75
N PRO A 121 13.02 -24.85 -1.39
CA PRO A 121 13.20 -25.31 -0.02
C PRO A 121 14.57 -24.95 0.56
#